data_AF-A0A2K8MB67-F1
#
_entry.id   AF-A0A2K8MB67-F1
#
_cell.length_a   1.000
_cell.length_b   1.000
_cell.length_c   1.000
_cell.angle_alpha   90.00
_cell.angle_beta   90.00
_cell.angle_gamma   90.00
#
_symmetry.space_group_name_H-M   'P 1'
#
loop_
_entity.id
_entity.type
_entity.pdbx_description
1 polymer ?
#
loop_
_entity_poly.entity_id
_entity_poly.type
_entity_poly.pdbx_seq_one_letter_code
_entity_poly.pdbx_strand_id
1 'polypeptide(L)'
;MDIERLRAFCTVADHGHFGRAAEHLHITQPGLTKRIHGLEHTLGGPLFDRGRQPVVLTQLGRQLLPGAQRLLREAEGFLLDAESLPN
;
A
#
# COMPACT_ATOMS: atom_id res chain seq x y z
N MET A 1 3.42 11.87 0.26
CA MET A 1 3.14 10.57 0.91
C MET A 1 1.74 10.66 1.51
N ASP A 2 0.85 9.72 1.20
CA ASP A 2 -0.53 9.69 1.74
C ASP A 2 -0.90 8.25 2.14
N ILE A 3 -1.93 8.10 2.99
CA ILE A 3 -2.40 6.78 3.48
C ILE A 3 -2.89 5.89 2.34
N GLU A 4 -3.48 6.48 1.30
CA GLU A 4 -3.99 5.75 0.13
C GLU A 4 -2.89 5.06 -0.67
N ARG A 5 -1.69 5.65 -0.75
CA ARG A 5 -0.50 5.03 -1.35
C ARG A 5 0.06 3.90 -0.49
N LEU A 6 0.05 4.05 0.83
CA LEU A 6 0.45 2.98 1.74
C LEU A 6 -0.51 1.79 1.68
N ARG A 7 -1.82 2.07 1.62
CA ARG A 7 -2.87 1.07 1.44
C ARG A 7 -2.69 0.35 0.10
N ALA A 8 -2.52 1.09 -0.99
CA ALA A 8 -2.19 0.53 -2.30
C ALA A 8 -0.99 -0.43 -2.25
N PHE A 9 0.10 -0.02 -1.60
CA PHE A 9 1.30 -0.85 -1.45
C PHE A 9 1.04 -2.15 -0.70
N CYS A 10 0.41 -2.07 0.48
CA CYS A 10 0.10 -3.25 1.27
C CYS A 10 -0.85 -4.19 0.51
N THR A 11 -1.89 -3.66 -0.12
CA THR A 11 -2.85 -4.49 -0.87
C THR A 11 -2.22 -5.22 -2.06
N VAL A 12 -1.31 -4.58 -2.81
CA VAL A 12 -0.58 -5.25 -3.90
C VAL A 12 0.34 -6.34 -3.34
N ALA A 13 1.00 -6.09 -2.21
CA ALA A 13 1.85 -7.08 -1.55
C ALA A 13 1.05 -8.31 -1.10
N ASP A 14 -0.16 -8.12 -0.59
CA ASP A 14 -1.03 -9.21 -0.13
C ASP A 14 -1.60 -10.04 -1.29
N HIS A 15 -1.96 -9.39 -2.40
CA HIS A 15 -2.59 -10.07 -3.54
C HIS A 15 -1.60 -10.63 -4.56
N GLY A 16 -0.36 -10.12 -4.61
CA GLY A 16 0.64 -10.48 -5.63
C GLY A 16 0.22 -10.16 -7.07
N HIS A 17 -0.81 -9.32 -7.26
CA HIS A 17 -1.39 -9.00 -8.57
C HIS A 17 -2.05 -7.62 -8.57
N PHE A 18 -1.62 -6.72 -9.47
CA PHE A 18 -2.14 -5.35 -9.54
C PHE A 18 -3.63 -5.28 -9.88
N GLY A 19 -4.13 -6.08 -10.83
CA GLY A 19 -5.56 -6.15 -11.16
C GLY A 19 -6.44 -6.49 -9.95
N ARG A 20 -6.21 -7.66 -9.32
CA ARG A 20 -6.92 -8.07 -8.09
C ARG A 20 -6.81 -7.05 -6.95
N ALA A 21 -5.63 -6.45 -6.75
CA ALA A 21 -5.47 -5.41 -5.74
C ALA A 21 -6.29 -4.14 -6.07
N ALA A 22 -6.42 -3.79 -7.34
CA ALA A 22 -7.23 -2.63 -7.77
C ALA A 22 -8.72 -2.90 -7.57
N GLU A 23 -9.18 -4.11 -7.90
CA GLU A 23 -10.54 -4.59 -7.63
C GLU A 23 -10.86 -4.53 -6.14
N HIS A 24 -9.96 -5.02 -5.29
CA HIS A 24 -10.10 -4.98 -3.84
C HIS A 24 -10.20 -3.54 -3.28
N LEU A 25 -9.49 -2.60 -3.90
CA LEU A 25 -9.53 -1.19 -3.52
C LEU A 25 -10.63 -0.38 -4.22
N HIS A 26 -11.47 -1.03 -5.03
CA HIS A 26 -12.52 -0.38 -5.82
C HIS A 26 -12.00 0.79 -6.68
N ILE A 27 -10.80 0.64 -7.25
CA ILE A 27 -10.19 1.61 -8.17
C ILE A 27 -9.76 0.93 -9.47
N THR A 28 -9.43 1.73 -10.48
CA THR A 28 -8.86 1.20 -11.72
C THR A 28 -7.40 0.78 -11.53
N GLN A 29 -6.97 -0.27 -12.24
CA GLN A 29 -5.57 -0.71 -12.23
C GLN A 29 -4.57 0.40 -12.63
N PRO A 30 -4.85 1.28 -13.63
CA PRO A 30 -4.00 2.44 -13.88
C PRO A 30 -3.92 3.40 -12.69
N GLY A 31 -5.04 3.62 -11.98
CA GLY A 31 -5.08 4.42 -10.76
C GLY A 31 -4.21 3.84 -9.65
N LEU A 32 -4.28 2.52 -9.44
CA LEU A 32 -3.42 1.81 -8.49
C LEU A 32 -1.94 1.93 -8.87
N THR A 33 -1.61 1.70 -10.13
CA THR A 33 -0.24 1.79 -10.66
C THR A 33 0.34 3.19 -10.42
N LYS A 34 -0.45 4.24 -10.66
CA LYS A 34 -0.05 5.64 -10.39
C LYS A 34 0.21 5.89 -8.91
N ARG A 35 -0.59 5.34 -8.00
CA ARG A 35 -0.38 5.45 -6.54
C ARG A 35 0.94 4.78 -6.13
N ILE A 36 1.20 3.56 -6.61
CA ILE A 36 2.45 2.84 -6.35
C ILE A 36 3.66 3.60 -6.91
N HIS A 37 3.59 4.05 -8.17
CA HIS A 37 4.68 4.86 -8.76
C HIS A 37 4.95 6.13 -7.97
N GLY A 38 3.91 6.83 -7.54
CA GLY A 38 4.05 8.02 -6.72
C GLY A 38 4.69 7.74 -5.36
N LEU A 39 4.50 6.54 -4.80
CA LEU A 39 5.16 6.09 -3.58
C LEU A 39 6.62 5.72 -3.82
N GLU A 40 6.89 4.91 -4.85
CA GLU A 40 8.23 4.50 -5.30
C GLU A 40 9.11 5.73 -5.56
N HIS A 41 8.55 6.77 -6.20
CA HIS A 41 9.24 8.05 -6.41
C HIS A 41 9.61 8.74 -5.09
N THR A 42 8.68 8.82 -4.13
CA THR A 42 8.96 9.43 -2.82
C THR A 42 10.04 8.66 -2.04
N LEU A 43 10.07 7.33 -2.18
CA LEU A 43 11.02 6.46 -1.48
C LEU A 43 12.36 6.29 -2.21
N GLY A 44 12.48 6.81 -3.44
CA GLY A 44 13.69 6.74 -4.25
C GLY A 44 13.98 5.36 -4.85
N GLY A 45 12.98 4.47 -4.92
CA GLY A 45 13.20 3.13 -5.48
C GLY A 45 11.94 2.30 -5.68
N PRO A 46 12.02 1.25 -6.52
CA PRO A 46 10.90 0.35 -6.79
C PRO A 46 10.58 -0.51 -5.58
N LEU A 47 9.29 -0.70 -5.30
CA LEU A 47 8.78 -1.57 -4.23
C LEU A 47 8.45 -2.97 -4.75
N PHE A 48 8.17 -3.09 -6.05
CA PHE A 48 7.82 -4.35 -6.72
C PHE A 48 8.73 -4.66 -7.92
N ASP A 49 9.02 -5.93 -8.12
CA ASP A 49 9.59 -6.46 -9.36
C ASP A 49 8.44 -6.73 -10.36
N ARG A 50 8.41 -5.95 -11.45
CA ARG A 50 7.34 -5.98 -12.45
C ARG A 50 7.56 -7.00 -13.56
N GLY A 51 8.71 -7.67 -13.59
CA GLY A 51 9.03 -8.69 -14.59
C GLY A 51 8.55 -10.10 -14.23
N ARG A 52 8.02 -10.29 -13.03
CA ARG A 52 7.64 -11.60 -12.48
C ARG A 52 6.14 -11.67 -12.20
N GLN A 53 5.57 -12.84 -12.48
CA GLN A 53 4.19 -13.18 -12.14
C GLN A 53 4.22 -14.47 -11.31
N PRO A 54 3.79 -14.44 -10.03
CA PRO A 54 3.17 -13.32 -9.31
C PRO A 54 4.11 -12.14 -9.07
N VAL A 55 3.54 -10.95 -8.85
CA VAL A 55 4.29 -9.74 -8.49
C VAL A 55 4.99 -9.99 -7.16
N VAL A 56 6.29 -9.71 -7.11
CA VAL A 56 7.09 -9.90 -5.90
C VAL A 56 7.67 -8.57 -5.42
N LEU A 57 7.89 -8.46 -4.10
CA LEU A 57 8.54 -7.30 -3.51
C LEU A 57 10.02 -7.23 -3.90
N THR A 58 10.55 -6.02 -4.07
CA THR A 58 12.00 -5.78 -4.09
C THR A 58 12.58 -5.89 -2.68
N GLN A 59 13.89 -5.73 -2.53
CA GLN A 59 14.51 -5.61 -1.20
C GLN A 59 13.94 -4.42 -0.42
N LEU A 60 13.80 -3.26 -1.08
CA LEU A 60 13.20 -2.07 -0.50
C LEU A 60 11.75 -2.33 -0.06
N GLY A 61 10.96 -2.96 -0.93
CA GLY A 61 9.58 -3.35 -0.63
C GLY A 61 9.49 -4.25 0.59
N ARG A 62 10.33 -5.29 0.68
CA ARG A 62 10.35 -6.19 1.85
C ARG A 62 10.71 -5.49 3.16
N GLN A 63 11.65 -4.55 3.12
CA GLN A 63 12.07 -3.80 4.32
C GLN A 63 11.00 -2.81 4.79
N LEU A 64 10.26 -2.20 3.86
CA LEU A 64 9.29 -1.15 4.17
C LEU A 64 7.88 -1.68 4.47
N LEU A 65 7.51 -2.88 3.98
CA LEU A 65 6.17 -3.43 4.17
C LEU A 65 5.73 -3.49 5.65
N PRO A 66 6.54 -3.97 6.61
CA PRO A 66 6.12 -4.00 8.02
C PRO A 66 5.83 -2.62 8.59
N GLY A 67 6.59 -1.60 8.17
CA GLY A 67 6.38 -0.21 8.57
C GLY A 67 5.10 0.37 7.97
N ALA A 68 4.86 0.14 6.68
CA ALA A 68 3.64 0.55 6.00
C ALA A 68 2.38 -0.05 6.65
N GLN A 69 2.39 -1.35 6.95
CA GLN A 69 1.28 -2.03 7.62
C GLN A 69 1.03 -1.49 9.04
N ARG A 70 2.09 -1.13 9.77
CA ARG A 70 1.98 -0.54 11.11
C ARG A 70 1.31 0.83 11.05
N LEU A 71 1.76 1.71 10.15
CA LEU A 71 1.19 3.04 9.97
C LEU A 71 -0.30 2.99 9.59
N LEU A 72 -0.70 2.02 8.75
CA LEU A 72 -2.12 1.82 8.41
C LEU A 72 -2.96 1.41 9.62
N ARG A 73 -2.45 0.49 10.45
CA ARG A 73 -3.15 0.08 11.68
C ARG A 73 -3.26 1.22 12.69
N GLU A 74 -2.21 2.03 12.84
CA GLU A 74 -2.24 3.20 13.72
C GLU A 74 -3.24 4.25 13.22
N ALA A 75 -3.30 4.48 11.90
CA ALA A 75 -4.28 5.39 11.32
C ALA A 75 -5.74 4.90 11.50
N GLU A 76 -5.97 3.59 11.42
CA GLU A 76 -7.27 2.99 11.70
C GLU A 76 -7.64 3.07 13.19
N GLY A 77 -6.68 2.78 14.07
CA GLY A 77 -6.86 2.90 15.52
C GLY A 77 -7.19 4.32 15.97
N PHE A 78 -6.60 5.34 15.34
CA PHE A 78 -6.88 6.74 15.63
C PHE A 78 -8.37 7.11 15.49
N LEU A 79 -9.06 6.54 14.50
CA LEU A 79 -10.50 6.79 14.31
C LEU A 79 -11.34 6.13 15.41
N LEU A 80 -10.98 4.91 15.81
CA LEU A 80 -11.65 4.19 16.90
C LEU A 80 -11.47 4.90 18.25
N ASP A 81 -10.27 5.41 18.51
CA ASP A 81 -9.98 6.18 19.72
C ASP A 81 -10.82 7.46 19.76
N ALA A 82 -10.94 8.16 18.64
CA ALA A 82 -11.75 9.38 18.53
C ALA A 82 -13.25 9.12 18.80
N GLU A 83 -13.78 8.00 18.32
CA GLU A 83 -15.17 7.57 18.58
C GLU A 83 -15.40 7.16 20.04
N SER A 84 -14.34 6.81 20.75
CA SER A 84 -14.40 6.33 22.15
C SER A 84 -14.28 7.44 23.19
N LEU A 85 -14.00 8.68 22.77
CA LEU A 85 -13.91 9.83 23.67
C LEU A 85 -15.33 10.29 24.08
N PRO A 86 -15.64 10.40 25.38
CA PRO A 86 -16.91 10.96 25.82
C PRO A 86 -17.01 12.44 25.43
N ASN A 87 -18.19 12.85 24.96
CA ASN A 87 -18.54 14.25 24.63
C ASN A 87 -18.35 15.20 25.82
#